data_AF-A0A0R2V8S8-F1
#
_entry.id   AF-A0A0R2V8S8-F1
#
_cell.length_a   1.000
_cell.length_b   1.000
_cell.length_c   1.000
_cell.angle_alpha   90.00
_cell.angle_beta   90.00
_cell.angle_gamma   90.00
#
_symmetry.space_group_name_H-M   'P 1'
#
loop_
_entity.id
_entity.type
_entity.pdbx_description
1 polymer ?
#
loop_
_entity_poly.entity_id
_entity_poly.type
_entity_poly.pdbx_seq_one_letter_code
_entity_poly.pdbx_strand_id
1 'polypeptide(L)'
;MIISHQHKYVFVELPQTASSAIARELKANYGGEEILFKHALYRTDFLKKATPEEKQYKVVSGLRNPMDICVSNYFKFKTDHENRYSNPRLMQHGLLRRYIMRWWNVRQYKNILGKNESFEDFFMRAYSIPYASWSILDHDKFDAIIRFENLQNDFDAALKTLGLEKVRDIPVANKTAEKTKTFWEYYESDKAKRRAKYIFGPYLKRWNYDFPESWSHIKTPWYSFTLYHFFNVMRRIFWIYLR
;
A
#
# COMPACT_ATOMS: atom_id res chain seq x y z
N MET A 1 1.35 14.62 -1.44
CA MET A 1 1.75 14.65 -0.03
C MET A 1 1.13 15.89 0.57
N ILE A 2 0.54 15.78 1.77
CA ILE A 2 -0.14 16.89 2.41
C ILE A 2 0.70 17.40 3.58
N ILE A 3 0.80 18.71 3.75
CA ILE A 3 1.39 19.36 4.92
C ILE A 3 0.36 20.28 5.55
N SER A 4 0.45 20.53 6.86
CA SER A 4 -0.22 21.65 7.48
C SER A 4 0.77 22.40 8.35
N HIS A 5 1.04 23.66 8.00
CA HIS A 5 1.86 24.54 8.83
C HIS A 5 1.13 24.99 10.10
N GLN A 6 -0.19 25.21 10.00
CA GLN A 6 -1.03 25.58 11.13
C GLN A 6 -0.99 24.52 12.25
N HIS A 7 -1.05 23.24 11.86
CA HIS A 7 -1.12 22.12 12.80
C HIS A 7 0.18 21.29 12.89
N LYS A 8 1.23 21.74 12.20
CA LYS A 8 2.59 21.14 12.20
C LYS A 8 2.59 19.64 11.95
N TYR A 9 1.94 19.20 10.88
CA TYR A 9 1.93 17.80 10.45
C TYR A 9 2.24 17.60 8.97
N VAL A 10 2.67 16.38 8.62
CA VAL A 10 2.88 15.90 7.25
C VAL A 10 2.16 14.57 7.07
N PHE A 11 1.30 14.47 6.06
CA PHE A 11 0.68 13.21 5.65
C PHE A 11 1.32 12.66 4.37
N VAL A 12 1.96 11.50 4.51
CA VAL A 12 2.62 10.77 3.44
C VAL A 12 1.62 9.82 2.77
N GLU A 13 1.34 10.04 1.50
CA GLU A 13 0.34 9.27 0.76
C GLU A 13 0.91 7.96 0.23
N LEU A 14 0.91 6.89 1.04
CA LEU A 14 1.25 5.55 0.55
C LEU A 14 0.23 5.10 -0.53
N PRO A 15 0.65 4.38 -1.59
CA PRO A 15 -0.28 3.84 -2.58
C PRO A 15 -1.28 2.82 -2.01
N GLN A 16 -2.52 2.88 -2.51
CA GLN A 16 -3.61 1.93 -2.22
C GLN A 16 -4.13 1.87 -0.76
N THR A 17 -3.89 2.91 0.04
CA THR A 17 -4.27 3.00 1.47
C THR A 17 -5.39 4.00 1.76
N ALA A 18 -6.31 4.21 0.81
CA ALA A 18 -7.31 5.29 0.87
C ALA A 18 -6.71 6.72 1.01
N SER A 19 -5.43 6.89 0.67
CA SER A 19 -4.71 8.14 0.83
C SER A 19 -5.38 9.35 0.17
N SER A 20 -6.11 9.16 -0.93
CA SER A 20 -6.86 10.25 -1.58
C SER A 20 -8.09 10.72 -0.80
N ALA A 21 -8.77 9.83 -0.08
CA ALA A 21 -9.89 10.22 0.77
C ALA A 21 -9.37 10.98 2.00
N ILE A 22 -8.33 10.46 2.65
CA ILE A 22 -7.67 11.11 3.79
C ILE A 22 -7.11 12.48 3.38
N ALA A 23 -6.39 12.57 2.26
CA ALA A 23 -5.83 13.82 1.79
C ALA A 23 -6.92 14.88 1.51
N ARG A 24 -8.05 14.49 0.92
CA ARG A 24 -9.17 15.41 0.70
C ARG A 24 -9.74 15.93 2.02
N GLU A 25 -9.90 15.05 3.00
CA GLU A 25 -10.40 15.39 4.32
C GLU A 25 -9.45 16.33 5.08
N LEU A 26 -8.15 16.02 5.08
CA LEU A 26 -7.10 16.87 5.68
C LEU A 26 -7.07 18.27 5.07
N LYS A 27 -7.21 18.38 3.74
CA LYS A 27 -7.26 19.68 3.06
C LYS A 27 -8.53 20.47 3.36
N ALA A 28 -9.67 19.78 3.47
CA ALA A 28 -10.96 20.45 3.66
C ALA A 28 -11.14 20.98 5.09
N ASN A 29 -10.68 20.23 6.10
CA ASN A 29 -11.08 20.47 7.50
C ASN A 29 -9.90 20.65 8.47
N TYR A 30 -8.66 20.44 8.05
CA TYR A 30 -7.49 20.40 8.96
C TYR A 30 -6.32 21.24 8.44
N GLY A 31 -6.59 22.30 7.67
CA GLY A 31 -5.56 23.23 7.18
C GLY A 31 -4.45 22.56 6.36
N GLY A 32 -4.76 21.44 5.71
CA GLY A 32 -3.82 20.72 4.86
C GLY A 32 -3.68 21.35 3.48
N GLU A 33 -2.47 21.32 2.94
CA GLU A 33 -2.17 21.75 1.57
C GLU A 33 -1.23 20.77 0.85
N GLU A 34 -1.27 20.76 -0.48
CA GLU A 34 -0.39 19.91 -1.28
C GLU A 34 1.01 20.52 -1.42
N ILE A 35 2.01 19.91 -0.79
CA ILE A 35 3.41 20.35 -0.91
C ILE A 35 4.19 19.60 -2.00
N LEU A 36 3.86 18.33 -2.21
CA LEU A 36 4.50 17.48 -3.21
C LEU A 36 3.47 16.59 -3.89
N PHE A 37 3.86 16.06 -5.05
CA PHE A 37 3.05 15.12 -5.81
C PHE A 37 2.62 13.91 -4.97
N LYS A 38 1.47 13.33 -5.34
CA LYS A 38 0.94 12.12 -4.73
C LYS A 38 1.98 11.00 -4.79
N HIS A 39 2.15 10.23 -3.71
CA HIS A 39 3.12 9.13 -3.64
C HIS A 39 4.61 9.56 -3.55
N ALA A 40 4.88 10.84 -3.28
CA ALA A 40 6.21 11.31 -2.86
C ALA A 40 6.69 10.57 -1.59
N LEU A 41 7.98 10.24 -1.54
CA LEU A 41 8.64 9.59 -0.41
C LEU A 41 9.08 10.62 0.62
N TYR A 42 8.93 10.27 1.90
CA TYR A 42 9.34 11.13 3.01
C TYR A 42 10.84 11.49 2.94
N ARG A 43 11.71 10.48 2.87
CA ARG A 43 13.17 10.71 2.90
C ARG A 43 13.74 11.41 1.66
N THR A 44 13.35 10.98 0.46
CA THR A 44 14.01 11.45 -0.77
C THR A 44 13.38 12.69 -1.36
N ASP A 45 12.09 12.91 -1.11
CA ASP A 45 11.34 13.99 -1.76
C ASP A 45 11.05 15.11 -0.76
N PHE A 46 10.54 14.78 0.44
CA PHE A 46 10.20 15.77 1.46
C PHE A 46 11.42 16.28 2.23
N LEU A 47 12.20 15.43 2.89
CA LEU A 47 13.32 15.86 3.75
C LEU A 47 14.41 16.65 3.01
N LYS A 48 14.53 16.50 1.68
CA LYS A 48 15.46 17.28 0.86
C LYS A 48 15.02 18.72 0.64
N LYS A 49 13.71 18.99 0.68
CA LYS A 49 13.12 20.31 0.42
C LYS A 49 12.62 21.00 1.68
N ALA A 50 12.27 20.22 2.71
CA ALA A 50 11.76 20.73 3.97
C ALA A 50 12.79 21.59 4.72
N THR A 51 12.32 22.70 5.26
CA THR A 51 12.99 23.58 6.21
C THR A 51 13.32 22.83 7.52
N PRO A 52 14.23 23.36 8.35
CA PRO A 52 14.51 22.78 9.66
C PRO A 52 13.28 22.65 10.56
N GLU A 53 12.33 23.58 10.48
CA GLU A 53 11.10 23.55 11.26
C GLU A 53 10.15 22.45 10.78
N GLU A 54 9.89 22.36 9.46
CA GLU A 54 9.01 21.34 8.88
C GLU A 54 9.49 19.90 9.16
N LYS A 55 10.81 19.70 9.32
CA LYS A 55 11.38 18.40 9.70
C LYS A 55 11.01 17.95 11.10
N GLN A 56 10.50 18.85 11.95
CA GLN A 56 10.00 18.55 13.29
C GLN A 56 8.49 18.30 13.31
N TYR A 57 7.80 18.39 12.16
CA TYR A 57 6.36 18.15 12.09
C TYR A 57 6.05 16.68 12.35
N LYS A 58 4.90 16.42 12.95
CA LYS A 58 4.40 15.05 13.15
C LYS A 58 4.07 14.43 11.80
N VAL A 59 4.53 13.21 11.57
CA VAL A 59 4.38 12.51 10.29
C VAL A 59 3.38 11.37 10.43
N VAL A 60 2.39 11.36 9.55
CA VAL A 60 1.35 10.34 9.51
C VAL A 60 1.27 9.72 8.12
N SER A 61 0.91 8.43 8.03
CA SER A 61 0.79 7.74 6.74
C SER A 61 -0.23 6.61 6.81
N GLY A 62 -0.70 6.16 5.65
CA GLY A 62 -1.55 4.98 5.54
C GLY A 62 -0.75 3.68 5.41
N LEU A 63 -1.32 2.58 5.88
CA LEU A 63 -0.87 1.21 5.64
C LEU A 63 -2.06 0.34 5.23
N ARG A 64 -1.81 -0.75 4.51
CA ARG A 64 -2.86 -1.73 4.16
C ARG A 64 -2.27 -3.12 4.18
N ASN A 65 -3.08 -4.09 4.57
CA ASN A 65 -2.74 -5.49 4.55
C ASN A 65 -2.34 -5.90 3.11
N PRO A 66 -1.12 -6.46 2.92
CA PRO A 66 -0.63 -6.81 1.60
C PRO A 66 -1.45 -7.89 0.89
N MET A 67 -2.19 -8.72 1.62
CA MET A 67 -3.10 -9.70 1.03
C MET A 67 -4.32 -9.03 0.42
N ASP A 68 -4.88 -8.02 1.09
CA ASP A 68 -5.97 -7.21 0.53
C ASP A 68 -5.51 -6.41 -0.71
N ILE A 69 -4.27 -5.90 -0.70
CA ILE A 69 -3.63 -5.30 -1.88
C ILE A 69 -3.55 -6.32 -3.03
N CYS A 70 -3.15 -7.55 -2.76
CA CYS A 70 -3.06 -8.61 -3.77
C CYS A 70 -4.42 -8.91 -4.41
N VAL A 71 -5.46 -9.10 -3.59
CA VAL A 71 -6.85 -9.30 -4.06
C VAL A 71 -7.34 -8.07 -4.83
N SER A 72 -7.06 -6.87 -4.34
CA SER A 72 -7.40 -5.60 -5.01
C SER A 72 -6.78 -5.51 -6.41
N ASN A 73 -5.51 -5.88 -6.55
CA ASN A 73 -4.84 -5.87 -7.85
C ASN A 73 -5.45 -6.89 -8.82
N TYR A 74 -5.79 -8.09 -8.36
CA TYR A 74 -6.47 -9.08 -9.20
C TYR A 74 -7.76 -8.53 -9.80
N PHE A 75 -8.63 -7.94 -8.98
CA PHE A 75 -9.88 -7.35 -9.47
C PHE A 75 -9.64 -6.17 -10.40
N LYS A 76 -8.64 -5.31 -10.12
CA LYS A 76 -8.29 -4.21 -11.03
C LYS A 76 -7.89 -4.71 -12.42
N PHE A 77 -7.14 -5.81 -12.50
CA PHE A 77 -6.83 -6.42 -13.78
C PHE A 77 -8.07 -7.06 -14.42
N LYS A 78 -8.88 -7.76 -13.63
CA LYS A 78 -10.09 -8.44 -14.12
C LYS A 78 -11.13 -7.48 -14.69
N THR A 79 -11.32 -6.32 -14.07
CA THR A 79 -12.33 -5.32 -14.49
C THR A 79 -11.77 -4.26 -15.43
N ASP A 80 -10.51 -4.40 -15.88
CA ASP A 80 -9.76 -3.37 -16.59
C ASP A 80 -9.91 -1.96 -15.97
N HIS A 81 -9.59 -1.83 -14.68
CA HIS A 81 -9.89 -0.62 -13.93
C HIS A 81 -9.34 0.65 -14.63
N GLU A 82 -10.25 1.59 -14.91
CA GLU A 82 -10.00 2.83 -15.66
C GLU A 82 -9.48 2.64 -17.10
N ASN A 83 -9.74 1.48 -17.73
CA ASN A 83 -9.26 1.11 -19.06
C ASN A 83 -7.71 1.15 -19.20
N ARG A 84 -6.99 1.13 -18.08
CA ARG A 84 -5.53 1.33 -18.05
C ARG A 84 -4.74 0.13 -18.56
N TYR A 85 -5.33 -1.07 -18.54
CA TYR A 85 -4.65 -2.30 -18.89
C TYR A 85 -4.92 -2.73 -20.33
N SER A 86 -6.13 -2.46 -20.84
CA SER A 86 -6.44 -2.58 -22.29
C SER A 86 -5.79 -1.48 -23.12
N ASN A 87 -5.60 -0.27 -22.57
CA ASN A 87 -4.96 0.86 -23.25
C ASN A 87 -3.65 1.30 -22.57
N PRO A 88 -2.50 0.69 -22.94
CA PRO A 88 -1.21 0.99 -22.32
C PRO A 88 -0.72 2.43 -22.54
N ARG A 89 -1.37 3.21 -23.40
CA ARG A 89 -1.07 4.64 -23.62
C ARG A 89 -1.51 5.50 -22.42
N LEU A 90 -2.48 5.03 -21.63
CA LEU A 90 -2.94 5.71 -20.40
C LEU A 90 -1.97 5.54 -19.22
N MET A 91 -0.96 4.65 -19.34
CA MET A 91 0.02 4.40 -18.29
C MET A 91 1.19 5.41 -18.33
N GLN A 92 1.03 6.53 -17.65
CA GLN A 92 2.08 7.55 -17.53
C GLN A 92 3.11 7.18 -16.43
N HIS A 93 4.20 6.55 -16.83
CA HIS A 93 5.40 6.31 -16.00
C HIS A 93 6.66 6.86 -16.68
N GLY A 94 7.76 7.09 -15.95
CA GLY A 94 9.08 7.38 -16.53
C GLY A 94 9.59 6.23 -17.42
N LEU A 95 10.47 6.49 -18.40
CA LEU A 95 10.80 5.57 -19.51
C LEU A 95 11.08 4.10 -19.08
N LEU A 96 12.00 3.87 -18.15
CA LEU A 96 12.38 2.52 -17.72
C LEU A 96 11.26 1.82 -16.93
N ARG A 97 10.66 2.53 -15.98
CA ARG A 97 9.53 2.05 -15.18
C ARG A 97 8.30 1.78 -16.04
N ARG A 98 8.07 2.61 -17.06
CA ARG A 98 7.03 2.44 -18.07
C ARG A 98 7.22 1.12 -18.79
N TYR A 99 8.42 0.78 -19.23
CA TYR A 99 8.63 -0.46 -19.97
C TYR A 99 8.37 -1.71 -19.10
N ILE A 100 9.02 -1.80 -17.93
CA ILE A 100 8.94 -2.98 -17.05
C ILE A 100 7.52 -3.16 -16.48
N MET A 101 6.95 -2.10 -15.89
CA MET A 101 5.62 -2.20 -15.28
C MET A 101 4.52 -2.40 -16.32
N ARG A 102 4.63 -1.76 -17.50
CA ARG A 102 3.65 -1.97 -18.58
C ARG A 102 3.66 -3.40 -19.07
N TRP A 103 4.84 -3.97 -19.33
CA TRP A 103 4.93 -5.37 -19.75
C TRP A 103 4.34 -6.31 -18.69
N TRP A 104 4.69 -6.12 -17.42
CA TRP A 104 4.16 -6.94 -16.34
C TRP A 104 2.64 -6.81 -16.21
N ASN A 105 2.10 -5.58 -16.18
CA ASN A 105 0.66 -5.31 -16.05
C ASN A 105 -0.15 -5.85 -17.23
N VAL A 106 0.31 -5.63 -18.47
CA VAL A 106 -0.35 -6.17 -19.68
C VAL A 106 -0.31 -7.70 -19.66
N ARG A 107 0.80 -8.31 -19.21
CA ARG A 107 0.89 -9.76 -19.05
C ARG A 107 -0.11 -10.29 -18.02
N GLN A 108 -0.29 -9.62 -16.88
CA GLN A 108 -1.29 -10.01 -15.89
C GLN A 108 -2.70 -9.93 -16.47
N TYR A 109 -3.03 -8.78 -17.06
CA TYR A 109 -4.32 -8.54 -17.71
C TYR A 109 -4.66 -9.59 -18.76
N LYS A 110 -3.73 -9.87 -19.70
CA LYS A 110 -3.92 -10.86 -20.76
C LYS A 110 -4.11 -12.27 -20.22
N ASN A 111 -3.39 -12.66 -19.16
CA ASN A 111 -3.59 -13.97 -18.56
C ASN A 111 -4.93 -14.07 -17.84
N ILE A 112 -5.32 -13.04 -17.07
CA ILE A 112 -6.56 -13.05 -16.29
C ILE A 112 -7.78 -13.09 -17.21
N LEU A 113 -7.87 -12.18 -18.18
CA LEU A 113 -9.02 -12.16 -19.09
C LEU A 113 -8.94 -13.22 -20.18
N GLY A 114 -7.77 -13.40 -20.79
CA GLY A 114 -7.61 -14.33 -21.91
C GLY A 114 -7.71 -15.80 -21.52
N LYS A 115 -7.49 -16.15 -20.25
CA LYS A 115 -7.57 -17.53 -19.74
C LYS A 115 -8.61 -17.73 -18.65
N ASN A 116 -9.41 -16.71 -18.33
CA ASN A 116 -10.34 -16.72 -17.20
C ASN A 116 -9.68 -17.21 -15.89
N GLU A 117 -8.48 -16.69 -15.62
CA GLU A 117 -7.62 -17.16 -14.53
C GLU A 117 -8.26 -16.89 -13.15
N SER A 118 -8.26 -17.91 -12.29
CA SER A 118 -8.71 -17.76 -10.91
C SER A 118 -7.77 -16.84 -10.11
N PHE A 119 -8.24 -16.34 -8.96
CA PHE A 119 -7.36 -15.57 -8.07
C PHE A 119 -6.15 -16.39 -7.61
N GLU A 120 -6.35 -17.67 -7.27
CA GLU A 120 -5.28 -18.54 -6.78
C GLU A 120 -4.19 -18.72 -7.84
N ASP A 121 -4.57 -18.99 -9.09
CA ASP A 121 -3.63 -19.14 -10.20
C ASP A 121 -2.83 -17.86 -10.44
N PHE A 122 -3.52 -16.72 -10.45
CA PHE A 122 -2.88 -15.40 -10.53
C PHE A 122 -1.88 -15.20 -9.38
N PHE A 123 -2.30 -15.47 -8.14
CA PHE A 123 -1.47 -15.29 -6.96
C PHE A 123 -0.22 -16.16 -7.00
N MET A 124 -0.37 -17.45 -7.32
CA MET A 124 0.73 -18.41 -7.41
C MET A 124 1.75 -18.04 -8.48
N ARG A 125 1.29 -17.45 -9.59
CA ARG A 125 2.12 -17.03 -10.72
C ARG A 125 2.78 -15.66 -10.52
N ALA A 126 2.06 -14.70 -9.97
CA ALA A 126 2.51 -13.31 -9.86
C ALA A 126 3.37 -13.03 -8.61
N TYR A 127 3.21 -13.84 -7.55
CA TYR A 127 3.88 -13.62 -6.26
C TYR A 127 4.78 -14.80 -5.87
N SER A 128 6.09 -14.63 -6.11
CA SER A 128 7.12 -15.65 -5.86
C SER A 128 8.21 -15.23 -4.87
N ILE A 129 8.24 -13.95 -4.47
CA ILE A 129 9.27 -13.37 -3.59
C ILE A 129 8.58 -12.68 -2.40
N PRO A 130 9.14 -12.73 -1.18
CA PRO A 130 8.57 -12.04 -0.02
C PRO A 130 8.21 -10.59 -0.31
N TYR A 131 6.97 -10.22 -0.03
CA TYR A 131 6.39 -8.92 -0.33
C TYR A 131 7.05 -7.80 0.49
N ALA A 132 7.19 -6.63 -0.11
CA ALA A 132 7.44 -5.39 0.62
C ALA A 132 6.82 -4.21 -0.13
N SER A 133 6.50 -3.15 0.61
CA SER A 133 6.08 -1.87 0.07
C SER A 133 7.02 -0.76 0.53
N TRP A 134 6.81 0.47 0.06
CA TRP A 134 7.62 1.63 0.45
C TRP A 134 7.55 1.93 1.95
N SER A 135 6.62 1.31 2.69
CA SER A 135 6.56 1.48 4.14
C SER A 135 7.86 1.05 4.84
N ILE A 136 8.64 0.12 4.26
CA ILE A 136 9.90 -0.31 4.87
C ILE A 136 10.98 0.78 4.91
N LEU A 137 10.79 1.93 4.25
CA LEU A 137 11.79 2.99 4.19
C LEU A 137 11.83 3.80 5.48
N ASP A 138 10.70 4.39 5.86
CA ASP A 138 10.63 5.37 6.96
C ASP A 138 9.36 5.24 7.83
N HIS A 139 8.40 4.35 7.53
CA HIS A 139 7.14 4.29 8.30
C HIS A 139 7.33 3.79 9.74
N ASP A 140 8.48 3.19 10.05
CA ASP A 140 8.86 2.86 11.43
C ASP A 140 9.22 4.10 12.27
N LYS A 141 9.34 5.27 11.64
CA LYS A 141 9.66 6.56 12.27
C LYS A 141 8.48 7.52 12.32
N PHE A 142 7.32 7.13 11.81
CA PHE A 142 6.15 8.01 11.73
C PHE A 142 5.38 7.98 13.05
N ASP A 143 4.80 9.12 13.41
CA ASP A 143 4.07 9.32 14.67
C ASP A 143 2.74 8.57 14.71
N ALA A 144 2.09 8.37 13.55
CA ALA A 144 0.90 7.52 13.45
C ALA A 144 0.79 6.82 12.10
N ILE A 145 0.19 5.62 12.13
CA ILE A 145 -0.10 4.81 10.95
C ILE A 145 -1.59 4.52 10.90
N ILE A 146 -2.23 4.89 9.79
CA ILE A 146 -3.66 4.67 9.54
C ILE A 146 -3.83 3.37 8.76
N ARG A 147 -4.32 2.30 9.39
CA ARG A 147 -4.57 1.04 8.68
C ARG A 147 -5.86 1.12 7.90
N PHE A 148 -5.80 0.76 6.63
CA PHE A 148 -6.94 0.78 5.72
C PHE A 148 -8.10 -0.08 6.21
N GLU A 149 -7.82 -1.19 6.90
CA GLU A 149 -8.83 -2.10 7.45
C GLU A 149 -9.62 -1.48 8.60
N ASN A 150 -9.02 -0.53 9.30
CA ASN A 150 -9.61 0.18 10.45
C ASN A 150 -9.64 1.70 10.19
N LEU A 151 -9.92 2.09 8.94
CA LEU A 151 -9.66 3.43 8.41
C LEU A 151 -10.18 4.57 9.30
N GLN A 152 -11.45 4.51 9.73
CA GLN A 152 -12.04 5.59 10.52
C GLN A 152 -11.43 5.68 11.92
N ASN A 153 -11.33 4.56 12.63
CA ASN A 153 -10.81 4.53 14.00
C ASN A 153 -9.34 4.93 14.04
N ASP A 154 -8.52 4.43 13.10
CA ASP A 154 -7.10 4.79 13.06
C ASP A 154 -6.88 6.23 12.60
N PHE A 155 -7.77 6.77 11.75
CA PHE A 155 -7.75 8.19 11.42
C PHE A 155 -8.08 9.06 12.64
N ASP A 156 -9.12 8.70 13.40
CA ASP A 156 -9.48 9.40 14.64
C ASP A 156 -8.32 9.34 15.66
N ALA A 157 -7.64 8.19 15.76
CA ALA A 157 -6.44 8.05 16.58
C ALA A 157 -5.28 8.93 16.07
N ALA A 158 -5.06 9.00 14.75
CA ALA A 158 -4.06 9.86 14.16
C ALA A 158 -4.36 11.34 14.42
N LEU A 159 -5.62 11.78 14.31
CA LEU A 159 -6.01 13.15 14.66
C LEU A 159 -5.70 13.47 16.12
N LYS A 160 -6.00 12.56 17.05
CA LYS A 160 -5.61 12.71 18.46
C LYS A 160 -4.10 12.82 18.64
N THR A 161 -3.30 12.00 17.94
CA THR A 161 -1.83 12.13 17.93
C THR A 161 -1.38 13.49 17.42
N LEU A 162 -2.10 14.06 16.45
CA LEU A 162 -1.85 15.41 15.91
C LEU A 162 -2.38 16.54 16.82
N GLY A 163 -3.15 16.23 17.87
CA GLY A 163 -3.80 17.22 18.73
C GLY A 163 -5.00 17.91 18.06
N LEU A 164 -5.67 17.20 17.15
CA LEU A 164 -6.80 17.71 16.37
C LEU A 164 -8.11 17.08 16.82
N GLU A 165 -9.15 17.90 16.88
CA GLU A 165 -10.52 17.42 17.10
C GLU A 165 -11.14 16.95 15.79
N LYS A 166 -11.88 15.85 15.87
CA LYS A 166 -12.56 15.29 14.71
C LYS A 166 -13.73 16.20 14.30
N VAL A 167 -13.68 16.72 13.08
CA VAL A 167 -14.79 17.48 12.49
C VAL A 167 -15.90 16.56 12.00
N ARG A 168 -15.54 15.47 11.29
CA ARG A 168 -16.48 14.47 10.74
C ARG A 168 -15.77 13.16 10.38
N ASP A 169 -16.57 12.16 9.98
CA ASP A 169 -16.07 10.91 9.41
C ASP A 169 -15.46 11.11 8.02
N ILE A 170 -14.49 10.26 7.67
CA ILE A 170 -13.88 10.27 6.33
C ILE A 170 -14.96 9.87 5.31
N PRO A 171 -15.20 10.69 4.27
CA PRO A 171 -16.14 10.32 3.23
C PRO A 171 -15.65 9.07 2.50
N VAL A 172 -16.42 7.99 2.59
CA VAL A 172 -16.13 6.73 1.92
C VAL A 172 -16.44 6.88 0.42
N ALA A 173 -15.42 7.21 -0.37
CA ALA A 173 -15.50 7.21 -1.83
C ALA A 173 -14.89 5.91 -2.40
N ASN A 174 -15.53 5.33 -3.42
CA ASN A 174 -15.03 4.18 -4.20
C ASN A 174 -14.90 2.86 -3.41
N LYS A 175 -15.99 2.35 -2.82
CA LYS A 175 -16.05 0.91 -2.50
C LYS A 175 -15.90 0.14 -3.82
N THR A 176 -14.92 -0.76 -3.89
CA THR A 176 -14.75 -1.62 -5.07
C THR A 176 -15.94 -2.58 -5.07
N ALA A 177 -16.91 -2.33 -5.95
CA ALA A 177 -18.25 -2.92 -5.90
C ALA A 177 -18.27 -4.46 -5.98
N GLU A 178 -17.20 -5.09 -6.48
CA GLU A 178 -17.12 -6.53 -6.70
C GLU A 178 -16.46 -7.33 -5.56
N LYS A 179 -15.94 -6.67 -4.52
CA LYS A 179 -15.42 -7.38 -3.33
C LYS A 179 -16.57 -7.78 -2.42
N THR A 180 -17.17 -8.93 -2.71
CA THR A 180 -18.28 -9.50 -1.93
C THR A 180 -17.82 -10.32 -0.71
N LYS A 181 -16.56 -10.76 -0.71
CA LYS A 181 -15.92 -11.59 0.31
C LYS A 181 -14.89 -10.81 1.12
N THR A 182 -14.59 -11.24 2.36
CA THR A 182 -13.38 -10.76 3.04
C THR A 182 -12.15 -11.23 2.26
N PHE A 183 -11.08 -10.42 2.21
CA PHE A 183 -9.91 -10.76 1.37
C PHE A 183 -9.23 -12.08 1.77
N TRP A 184 -9.45 -12.57 2.99
CA TRP A 184 -8.98 -13.87 3.47
C TRP A 184 -9.61 -15.04 2.72
N GLU A 185 -10.88 -14.92 2.36
CA GLU A 185 -11.65 -15.98 1.69
C GLU A 185 -11.20 -16.23 0.25
N TYR A 186 -10.35 -15.38 -0.32
CA TYR A 186 -9.74 -15.66 -1.63
C TYR A 186 -8.56 -16.64 -1.54
N TYR A 187 -8.07 -16.94 -0.33
CA TYR A 187 -6.98 -17.88 -0.08
C TYR A 187 -7.53 -19.19 0.50
N GLU A 188 -8.35 -19.88 -0.28
CA GLU A 188 -9.12 -21.05 0.18
C GLU A 188 -8.23 -22.28 0.41
N SER A 189 -7.36 -22.59 -0.56
CA SER A 189 -6.54 -23.80 -0.53
C SER A 189 -5.35 -23.70 0.42
N ASP A 190 -4.94 -24.80 1.03
CA ASP A 190 -3.73 -24.84 1.85
C ASP A 190 -2.46 -24.51 1.05
N LYS A 191 -2.47 -24.75 -0.25
CA LYS A 191 -1.40 -24.34 -1.16
C LYS A 191 -1.30 -22.81 -1.21
N ALA A 192 -2.43 -22.12 -1.40
CA ALA A 192 -2.51 -20.66 -1.38
C ALA A 192 -2.10 -20.10 -0.01
N LYS A 193 -2.59 -20.70 1.09
CA LYS A 193 -2.23 -20.31 2.47
C LYS A 193 -0.73 -20.45 2.76
N ARG A 194 -0.11 -21.58 2.37
CA ARG A 194 1.35 -21.79 2.49
C ARG A 194 2.13 -20.74 1.69
N ARG A 195 1.71 -20.46 0.45
CA ARG A 195 2.32 -19.41 -0.37
C ARG A 195 2.13 -18.03 0.27
N ALA A 196 0.94 -17.71 0.79
CA ALA A 196 0.68 -16.44 1.47
C ALA A 196 1.53 -16.27 2.73
N LYS A 197 1.71 -17.31 3.55
CA LYS A 197 2.63 -17.28 4.69
C LYS A 197 4.07 -17.02 4.24
N TYR A 198 4.56 -17.71 3.21
CA TYR A 198 5.89 -17.46 2.64
C TYR A 198 6.07 -16.04 2.09
N ILE A 199 5.09 -15.52 1.33
CA ILE A 199 5.20 -14.21 0.67
C ILE A 199 5.00 -13.06 1.66
N PHE A 200 3.94 -13.12 2.48
CA PHE A 200 3.51 -11.98 3.29
C PHE A 200 3.97 -12.06 4.75
N GLY A 201 4.31 -13.25 5.26
CA GLY A 201 4.62 -13.46 6.67
C GLY A 201 5.67 -12.51 7.24
N PRO A 202 6.84 -12.32 6.59
CA PRO A 202 7.84 -11.36 7.06
C PRO A 202 7.33 -9.92 7.15
N TYR A 203 6.53 -9.48 6.17
CA TYR A 203 5.98 -8.13 6.13
C TYR A 203 4.86 -7.94 7.16
N LEU A 204 3.96 -8.92 7.31
CA LEU A 204 2.90 -8.89 8.33
C LEU A 204 3.52 -8.81 9.73
N LYS A 205 4.54 -9.64 10.02
CA LYS A 205 5.27 -9.58 11.29
C LYS A 205 5.88 -8.20 11.55
N ARG A 206 6.54 -7.59 10.54
CA ARG A 206 7.15 -6.25 10.69
C ARG A 206 6.13 -5.19 11.10
N TRP A 207 4.91 -5.28 10.59
CA TRP A 207 3.86 -4.29 10.82
C TRP A 207 2.80 -4.75 11.82
N ASN A 208 3.09 -5.78 12.63
CA ASN A 208 2.18 -6.30 13.63
C ASN A 208 0.79 -6.60 13.06
N TYR A 209 0.75 -7.37 11.97
CA TYR A 209 -0.45 -8.01 11.47
C TYR A 209 -0.35 -9.51 11.72
N ASP A 210 -1.49 -10.12 12.03
CA ASP A 210 -1.61 -11.55 12.20
C ASP A 210 -2.33 -12.20 11.02
N PHE A 211 -2.00 -13.47 10.79
CA PHE A 211 -2.85 -14.33 9.97
C PHE A 211 -4.06 -14.78 10.80
N PRO A 212 -5.17 -15.15 10.16
CA PRO A 212 -6.30 -15.76 10.85
C PRO A 212 -5.87 -16.99 11.64
N GLU A 213 -6.48 -17.19 12.80
CA GLU A 213 -6.20 -18.34 13.68
C GLU A 213 -6.43 -19.69 12.98
N SER A 214 -7.38 -19.74 12.05
CA SER A 214 -7.65 -20.92 11.21
C SER A 214 -6.43 -21.38 10.38
N TRP A 215 -5.41 -20.53 10.20
CA TRP A 215 -4.17 -20.84 9.50
C TRP A 215 -3.01 -21.20 10.44
N SER A 216 -3.26 -21.38 11.74
CA SER A 216 -2.25 -21.68 12.76
C SER A 216 -1.47 -22.97 12.46
N HIS A 217 -2.13 -23.97 11.89
CA HIS A 217 -1.52 -25.24 11.47
C HIS A 217 -0.46 -25.08 10.35
N ILE A 218 -0.45 -23.95 9.63
CA ILE A 218 0.56 -23.62 8.61
C ILE A 218 1.57 -22.66 9.21
N LYS A 219 2.83 -23.07 9.28
CA LYS A 219 3.91 -22.20 9.77
C LYS A 219 4.51 -21.35 8.65
N THR A 220 4.91 -20.13 8.99
CA THR A 220 5.72 -19.30 8.09
C THR A 220 7.13 -19.87 8.01
N PRO A 221 7.64 -20.18 6.81
CA PRO A 221 8.99 -20.73 6.67
C PRO A 221 10.05 -19.71 7.11
N TRP A 222 11.02 -20.13 7.92
CA TRP A 222 12.05 -19.23 8.46
C TRP A 222 12.88 -18.56 7.35
N TYR A 223 13.18 -19.26 6.25
CA TYR A 223 13.98 -18.74 5.15
C TYR A 223 13.29 -17.57 4.41
N SER A 224 11.96 -17.43 4.53
CA SER A 224 11.25 -16.27 3.98
C SER A 224 11.68 -14.96 4.64
N PHE A 225 12.04 -14.99 5.94
CA PHE A 225 12.54 -13.81 6.65
C PHE A 225 13.93 -13.42 6.14
N THR A 226 14.83 -14.39 5.97
CA THR A 226 16.17 -14.14 5.41
C THR A 226 16.07 -13.54 4.01
N LEU A 227 15.26 -14.14 3.13
CA LEU A 227 15.03 -13.61 1.78
C LEU A 227 14.39 -12.21 1.82
N TYR A 228 13.42 -11.98 2.71
CA TYR A 228 12.81 -10.67 2.89
C TYR A 228 13.84 -9.60 3.23
N HIS A 229 14.75 -9.85 4.16
CA HIS A 229 15.81 -8.91 4.50
C HIS A 229 16.78 -8.68 3.34
N PHE A 230 17.23 -9.76 2.68
CA PHE A 230 18.11 -9.68 1.52
C PHE A 230 17.50 -8.83 0.39
N PHE A 231 16.27 -9.14 -0.05
CA PHE A 231 15.61 -8.37 -1.11
C PHE A 231 15.28 -6.95 -0.69
N ASN A 232 15.06 -6.68 0.60
CA ASN A 232 14.79 -5.32 1.06
C ASN A 232 16.00 -4.40 0.97
N VAL A 233 17.22 -4.91 1.07
CA VAL A 233 18.43 -4.11 0.78
C VAL A 233 18.36 -3.59 -0.66
N MET A 234 18.11 -4.47 -1.62
CA MET A 234 17.99 -4.11 -3.03
C MET A 234 16.82 -3.17 -3.31
N ARG A 235 15.64 -3.43 -2.70
CA ARG A 235 14.46 -2.56 -2.85
C ARG A 235 14.67 -1.16 -2.28
N ARG A 236 15.36 -1.05 -1.15
CA ARG A 236 15.69 0.24 -0.53
C ARG A 236 16.56 1.07 -1.47
N ILE A 237 17.61 0.47 -2.02
CA ILE A 237 18.48 1.14 -3.01
C ILE A 237 17.65 1.57 -4.22
N PHE A 238 16.86 0.66 -4.80
CA PHE A 238 16.04 0.96 -5.96
C PHE A 238 15.04 2.10 -5.69
N TRP A 239 14.32 2.10 -4.57
CA TRP A 239 13.34 3.14 -4.27
C TRP A 239 13.94 4.48 -3.89
N ILE A 240 15.14 4.50 -3.31
CA ILE A 240 15.81 5.75 -2.92
C ILE A 240 16.49 6.41 -4.13
N TYR A 241 17.08 5.64 -5.04
CA TYR A 241 17.96 6.18 -6.08
C TYR A 241 17.47 6.01 -7.51
N LEU A 242 16.57 5.05 -7.80
CA LEU A 242 16.21 4.64 -9.17
C LEU A 242 14.71 4.77 -9.48
N ARG A 243 13.90 5.29 -8.55
CA ARG A 243 12.46 5.47 -8.71
C ARG A 243 12.13 6.73 -9.49
#